data_AF-A0A519FC22-F1
#
_entry.id   AF-A0A519FC22-F1
#
_cell.length_a   1.000
_cell.length_b   1.000
_cell.length_c   1.000
_cell.angle_alpha   90.00
_cell.angle_beta   90.00
_cell.angle_gamma   90.00
#
_symmetry.space_group_name_H-M   'P 1'
#
loop_
_entity.id
_entity.type
_entity.pdbx_description
1 polymer ?
#
loop_
_entity_poly.entity_id
_entity_poly.type
_entity_poly.pdbx_seq_one_letter_code
_entity_poly.pdbx_strand_id
1 'polypeptide(L)'
;MLKQLASLPRDARDTLFLLVVIGLIVLPQVGNLPVWCSALTALILLWRGNLAVRAGPLPNRWWRAALLAVTLAATFATHRTLLGRDAGVTMVVVLLALKTLELRARRDAFVIFFLGFFAMLTNFFYSQSLMTALAMLLALLGLLTALVNAHMPVGRPPLMQAARTAGWMALLGAPIMLVLFLLFPRLAPLWGTPTDAMTGRSGLSASMKVGSIARLALDDGIAARVRFEGPTPPQSELYFRGPVLTRFDGREWNALEPWARGSVPANLRVEGTPLRYQVTMEVSNKPWLLTLDAVRDAPTVPGYETFSSPDLQWFVNRPINDLLRYTAESYTRFRSGPVRRTPGLQTALFMPPGSNPRTVALAAQMRTELPGADTAALVQATLQRLRTGGYTYTLEPGVYGNDTADEFWFDRKEG
;
A
#
# COMPACT_ATOMS: atom_id res chain seq x y z
N MET A 1 12.90 -38.41 22.15
CA MET A 1 11.72 -37.72 21.57
C MET A 1 11.17 -38.39 20.30
N LEU A 2 11.95 -38.59 19.23
CA LEU A 2 11.45 -39.19 17.97
C LEU A 2 10.89 -40.63 18.11
N LYS A 3 11.43 -41.47 19.00
CA LYS A 3 10.92 -42.82 19.28
C LYS A 3 9.56 -42.84 20.03
N GLN A 4 9.25 -41.82 20.84
CA GLN A 4 7.96 -41.70 21.55
C GLN A 4 6.83 -41.19 20.65
N LEU A 5 7.16 -40.46 19.57
CA LEU A 5 6.19 -40.04 18.55
C LEU A 5 5.72 -41.22 17.67
N ALA A 6 6.56 -42.25 17.51
CA ALA A 6 6.24 -43.43 16.71
C ALA A 6 5.28 -44.42 17.42
N SER A 7 5.16 -44.35 18.74
CA SER A 7 4.26 -45.18 19.55
C SER A 7 2.87 -44.56 19.77
N LEU A 8 2.62 -43.34 19.27
CA LEU A 8 1.34 -42.66 19.44
C LEU A 8 0.24 -43.28 18.55
N PRO A 9 -1.03 -43.26 19.00
CA PRO A 9 -2.17 -43.63 18.16
C PRO A 9 -2.18 -42.82 16.85
N ARG A 10 -2.68 -43.43 15.77
CA ARG A 10 -2.79 -42.78 14.44
C ARG A 10 -3.44 -41.39 14.55
N ASP A 11 -4.54 -41.30 15.30
CA ASP A 11 -5.30 -40.05 15.45
C ASP A 11 -4.48 -38.94 16.13
N ALA A 12 -3.62 -39.29 17.08
CA ALA A 12 -2.74 -38.33 17.76
C ALA A 12 -1.66 -37.82 16.81
N ARG A 13 -1.02 -38.72 16.06
CA ARG A 13 0.00 -38.37 15.06
C ARG A 13 -0.57 -37.48 13.96
N ASP A 14 -1.74 -37.83 13.44
CA ASP A 14 -2.38 -37.12 12.35
C ASP A 14 -2.87 -35.74 12.81
N THR A 15 -3.36 -35.62 14.05
CA THR A 15 -3.67 -34.33 14.68
C THR A 15 -2.42 -33.47 14.82
N LEU A 16 -1.32 -34.01 15.35
CA LEU A 16 -0.08 -33.25 15.55
C LEU A 16 0.48 -32.73 14.23
N PHE A 17 0.46 -33.55 13.18
CA PHE A 17 0.85 -33.12 11.84
C PHE A 17 0.01 -31.93 11.36
N LEU A 18 -1.32 -32.01 11.50
CA LEU A 18 -2.22 -30.93 11.12
C LEU A 18 -1.97 -29.64 11.90
N LEU A 19 -1.70 -29.73 13.21
CA LEU A 19 -1.38 -28.56 14.04
C LEU A 19 -0.07 -27.89 13.60
N VAL A 20 0.94 -28.67 13.20
CA VAL A 20 2.19 -28.14 12.65
C VAL A 20 1.94 -27.41 11.33
N VAL A 21 1.11 -27.97 10.45
CA VAL A 21 0.72 -27.32 9.18
C VAL A 21 -0.02 -26.00 9.44
N ILE A 22 -0.95 -25.96 10.40
CA ILE A 22 -1.64 -24.72 10.80
C ILE A 22 -0.65 -23.70 11.35
N GLY A 23 0.29 -24.14 12.19
CA GLY A 23 1.38 -23.28 12.68
C GLY A 23 2.20 -22.67 11.55
N LEU A 24 2.54 -23.45 10.52
CA LEU A 24 3.26 -22.98 9.32
C LEU A 24 2.46 -21.94 8.52
N ILE A 25 1.13 -22.06 8.47
CA ILE A 25 0.25 -21.09 7.78
C ILE A 25 0.19 -19.76 8.55
N VAL A 26 0.11 -19.82 9.88
CA VAL A 26 -0.05 -18.65 10.75
C VAL A 26 1.27 -17.93 11.02
N LEU A 27 2.40 -18.63 11.04
CA LEU A 27 3.70 -18.07 11.40
C LEU A 27 4.07 -16.79 10.61
N PRO A 28 3.92 -16.72 9.27
CA PRO A 28 4.25 -15.51 8.52
C PRO A 28 3.25 -14.36 8.74
N GLN A 29 2.08 -14.63 9.34
CA GLN A 29 1.08 -13.63 9.69
C GLN A 29 1.28 -13.02 11.08
N VAL A 30 2.14 -13.59 11.93
CA VAL A 30 2.27 -13.17 13.34
C VAL A 30 2.60 -11.68 13.48
N GLY A 31 3.40 -11.11 12.57
CA GLY A 31 3.74 -9.69 12.56
C GLY A 31 2.60 -8.76 12.10
N ASN A 32 1.58 -9.30 11.44
CA ASN A 32 0.43 -8.55 10.91
C ASN A 32 -0.84 -8.73 11.74
N LEU A 33 -0.86 -9.71 12.65
CA LEU A 33 -2.00 -10.01 13.51
C LEU A 33 -1.88 -9.25 14.85
N PRO A 34 -3.02 -8.88 15.47
CA PRO A 34 -3.01 -8.41 16.85
C PRO A 34 -2.34 -9.43 17.77
N VAL A 35 -1.52 -8.96 18.71
CA VAL A 35 -0.73 -9.82 19.62
C VAL A 35 -1.61 -10.84 20.34
N TRP A 36 -2.82 -10.44 20.75
CA TRP A 36 -3.77 -11.33 21.42
C TRP A 36 -4.21 -12.50 20.54
N CYS A 37 -4.36 -12.27 19.22
CA CYS A 37 -4.79 -13.29 18.26
C CYS A 37 -3.70 -14.35 18.06
N SER A 38 -2.46 -13.90 17.86
CA SER A 38 -1.28 -14.78 17.74
C SER A 38 -1.08 -15.59 19.03
N ALA A 39 -1.18 -14.95 20.19
CA ALA A 39 -1.04 -15.61 21.49
C ALA A 39 -2.14 -16.66 21.72
N LEU A 40 -3.40 -16.30 21.46
CA LEU A 40 -4.54 -17.21 21.61
C LEU A 40 -4.43 -18.41 20.66
N THR A 41 -4.04 -18.18 19.41
CA THR A 41 -3.84 -19.25 18.42
C THR A 41 -2.76 -20.22 18.88
N ALA A 42 -1.61 -19.72 19.33
CA ALA A 42 -0.55 -20.55 19.87
C ALA A 42 -1.02 -21.37 21.09
N LEU A 43 -1.74 -20.75 22.03
CA LEU A 43 -2.32 -21.41 23.20
C LEU A 43 -3.25 -22.56 22.81
N ILE A 44 -4.17 -22.32 21.87
CA ILE A 44 -5.14 -23.33 21.41
C ILE A 44 -4.43 -24.50 20.71
N LEU A 45 -3.46 -24.23 19.84
CA LEU A 45 -2.72 -25.28 19.14
C LEU A 45 -1.92 -26.14 20.14
N LEU A 46 -1.25 -25.52 21.11
CA LEU A 46 -0.52 -26.24 22.17
C LEU A 46 -1.47 -27.05 23.06
N TRP A 47 -2.61 -26.49 23.44
CA TRP A 47 -3.62 -27.19 24.23
C TRP A 47 -4.17 -28.41 23.47
N ARG A 48 -4.51 -28.24 22.20
CA ARG A 48 -5.00 -29.33 21.34
C ARG A 48 -3.95 -30.42 21.15
N GLY A 49 -2.68 -30.04 20.98
CA GLY A 49 -1.55 -30.96 20.88
C GLY A 49 -1.36 -31.79 22.16
N ASN A 50 -1.46 -31.15 23.32
CA ASN A 50 -1.40 -31.82 24.62
C ASN A 50 -2.55 -32.83 24.79
N LEU A 51 -3.79 -32.43 24.47
CA LEU A 51 -4.95 -33.31 24.48
C LEU A 51 -4.78 -34.51 23.52
N ALA A 52 -4.17 -34.30 22.35
CA ALA A 52 -3.91 -35.37 21.38
C ALA A 52 -2.91 -36.41 21.92
N VAL A 53 -1.82 -35.94 22.56
CA VAL A 53 -0.80 -36.84 23.14
C VAL A 53 -1.35 -37.60 24.35
N ARG A 54 -2.20 -36.97 25.16
CA ARG A 54 -2.81 -37.58 26.37
C ARG A 54 -4.10 -38.35 26.10
N ALA A 55 -4.59 -38.38 24.86
CA ALA A 55 -5.91 -38.91 24.49
C ALA A 55 -7.05 -38.34 25.37
N GLY A 56 -6.95 -37.06 25.75
CA GLY A 56 -7.93 -36.40 26.60
C GLY A 56 -9.23 -36.02 25.87
N PRO A 57 -10.36 -35.86 26.58
CA PRO A 57 -11.62 -35.45 25.98
C PRO A 57 -11.53 -34.02 25.42
N LEU A 58 -12.17 -33.78 24.28
CA LEU A 58 -12.28 -32.45 23.69
C LEU A 58 -13.19 -31.54 24.53
N PRO A 59 -12.91 -30.23 24.60
CA PRO A 59 -13.69 -29.28 25.38
C PRO A 59 -15.17 -29.22 24.93
N ASN A 60 -16.06 -28.96 25.89
CA ASN A 60 -17.51 -28.88 25.67
C ASN A 60 -17.85 -27.73 24.68
N ARG A 61 -19.00 -27.83 24.00
CA ARG A 61 -19.51 -26.80 23.05
C ARG A 61 -19.62 -25.41 23.67
N TRP A 62 -19.97 -25.31 24.95
CA TRP A 62 -20.13 -24.03 25.65
C TRP A 62 -18.82 -23.27 25.83
N TRP A 63 -17.71 -23.99 26.11
CA TRP A 63 -16.39 -23.38 26.19
C TRP A 63 -15.94 -22.81 24.84
N ARG A 64 -16.22 -23.52 23.76
CA ARG A 64 -15.93 -23.06 22.39
C ARG A 64 -16.78 -21.86 22.00
N ALA A 65 -18.06 -21.86 22.35
CA ALA A 65 -18.96 -20.73 22.13
C ALA A 65 -18.52 -19.49 22.92
N ALA A 66 -18.11 -19.66 24.19
CA ALA A 66 -17.57 -18.57 25.00
C ALA A 66 -16.28 -17.99 24.41
N LEU A 67 -15.33 -18.83 24.00
CA LEU A 67 -14.11 -18.39 23.33
C LEU A 67 -14.43 -17.63 22.03
N LEU A 68 -15.36 -18.14 21.22
CA LEU A 68 -15.79 -17.47 20.01
C LEU A 68 -16.37 -16.06 20.31
N ALA A 69 -17.26 -15.96 21.30
CA ALA A 69 -17.83 -14.68 21.72
C ALA A 69 -16.75 -13.68 22.19
N VAL A 70 -15.79 -14.14 22.99
CA VAL A 70 -14.66 -13.31 23.44
C VAL A 70 -13.82 -12.84 22.25
N THR A 71 -13.52 -13.71 21.29
CA THR A 71 -12.74 -13.33 20.11
C THR A 71 -13.47 -12.40 19.16
N LEU A 72 -14.79 -12.53 19.02
CA LEU A 72 -15.62 -11.57 18.28
C LEU A 72 -15.58 -10.19 18.94
N ALA A 73 -15.75 -10.13 20.26
CA ALA A 73 -15.66 -8.88 21.01
C ALA A 73 -14.26 -8.25 20.92
N ALA A 74 -13.20 -9.04 21.07
CA ALA A 74 -11.82 -8.58 20.93
C ALA A 74 -11.52 -8.06 19.51
N THR A 75 -12.04 -8.74 18.48
CA THR A 75 -11.88 -8.30 17.08
C THR A 75 -12.59 -6.98 16.84
N PHE A 76 -13.84 -6.85 17.33
CA PHE A 76 -14.60 -5.61 17.24
C PHE A 76 -13.92 -4.46 18.02
N ALA A 77 -13.39 -4.72 19.22
CA ALA A 77 -12.67 -3.72 20.00
C ALA A 77 -11.35 -3.29 19.32
N THR A 78 -10.64 -4.21 18.67
CA THR A 78 -9.34 -3.93 18.02
C THR A 78 -9.52 -3.18 16.69
N HIS A 79 -10.42 -3.68 15.83
CA HIS A 79 -10.55 -3.20 14.46
C HIS A 79 -11.73 -2.23 14.27
N ARG A 80 -12.60 -2.08 15.27
CA ARG A 80 -13.87 -1.32 15.21
C ARG A 80 -14.84 -1.78 14.12
N THR A 81 -14.57 -2.91 13.50
CA THR A 81 -15.39 -3.57 12.49
C THR A 81 -15.15 -5.07 12.54
N LEU A 82 -16.14 -5.84 12.10
CA LEU A 82 -16.00 -7.28 11.83
C LEU A 82 -15.80 -7.57 10.34
N LEU A 83 -15.99 -6.57 9.49
CA LEU A 83 -15.89 -6.64 8.04
C LEU A 83 -14.74 -5.75 7.59
N GLY A 84 -13.80 -6.33 6.84
CA GLY A 84 -12.59 -5.65 6.38
C GLY A 84 -11.44 -6.64 6.27
N ARG A 85 -10.35 -6.22 5.59
CA ARG A 85 -9.19 -7.09 5.35
C ARG A 85 -8.62 -7.64 6.67
N ASP A 86 -8.18 -6.77 7.56
CA ASP A 86 -7.45 -7.16 8.77
C ASP A 86 -8.37 -7.84 9.81
N ALA A 87 -9.62 -7.38 9.94
CA ALA A 87 -10.63 -8.03 10.79
C ALA A 87 -10.99 -9.43 10.26
N GLY A 88 -11.14 -9.59 8.94
CA GLY A 88 -11.41 -10.87 8.29
C GLY A 88 -10.25 -11.86 8.44
N VAL A 89 -9.01 -11.42 8.24
CA VAL A 89 -7.81 -12.26 8.47
C VAL A 89 -7.76 -12.74 9.92
N THR A 90 -7.95 -11.83 10.88
CA THR A 90 -7.99 -12.16 12.32
C THR A 90 -9.05 -13.22 12.61
N MET A 91 -10.25 -13.05 12.06
CA MET A 91 -11.37 -13.97 12.26
C MET A 91 -11.07 -15.36 11.69
N VAL A 92 -10.50 -15.43 10.49
CA VAL A 92 -10.14 -16.70 9.83
C VAL A 92 -9.14 -17.47 10.66
N VAL A 93 -8.09 -16.81 11.17
CA VAL A 93 -7.05 -17.45 11.99
C VAL A 93 -7.64 -17.97 13.30
N VAL A 94 -8.46 -17.16 13.97
CA VAL A 94 -9.15 -17.57 15.20
C VAL A 94 -10.09 -18.75 14.95
N LEU A 95 -10.91 -18.68 13.90
CA LEU A 95 -11.83 -19.77 13.54
C LEU A 95 -11.05 -21.04 13.20
N LEU A 96 -9.91 -20.93 12.52
CA LEU A 96 -9.04 -22.06 12.20
C LEU A 96 -8.52 -22.71 13.49
N ALA A 97 -8.03 -21.91 14.43
CA ALA A 97 -7.56 -22.38 15.72
C ALA A 97 -8.69 -23.07 16.52
N LEU A 98 -9.84 -22.41 16.67
CA LEU A 98 -10.99 -22.96 17.39
C LEU A 98 -11.54 -24.23 16.73
N LYS A 99 -11.52 -24.32 15.39
CA LYS A 99 -11.97 -25.51 14.66
C LYS A 99 -11.12 -26.74 14.98
N THR A 100 -9.84 -26.58 15.34
CA THR A 100 -8.99 -27.70 15.76
C THR A 100 -9.50 -28.40 17.03
N LEU A 101 -10.24 -27.68 17.88
CA LEU A 101 -10.88 -28.22 19.09
C LEU A 101 -12.18 -28.98 18.80
N GLU A 102 -12.64 -28.98 17.55
CA GLU A 102 -13.87 -29.67 17.11
C GLU A 102 -13.63 -30.96 16.34
N LEU A 103 -12.38 -31.23 15.94
CA LEU A 103 -11.99 -32.38 15.12
C LEU A 103 -12.46 -33.71 15.72
N ARG A 104 -13.59 -34.23 15.23
CA ARG A 104 -14.11 -35.56 15.61
C ARG A 104 -14.39 -36.45 14.41
N ALA A 105 -14.70 -35.89 13.24
CA ALA A 105 -15.14 -36.65 12.08
C ALA A 105 -14.41 -36.26 10.79
N ARG A 106 -14.45 -37.14 9.77
CA ARG A 106 -13.92 -36.88 8.41
C ARG A 106 -14.47 -35.58 7.81
N ARG A 107 -15.71 -35.21 8.15
CA ARG A 107 -16.35 -33.95 7.73
C ARG A 107 -15.58 -32.71 8.21
N ASP A 108 -14.95 -32.77 9.38
CA ASP A 108 -14.17 -31.64 9.91
C ASP A 108 -12.85 -31.43 9.16
N ALA A 109 -12.32 -32.46 8.49
CA ALA A 109 -11.10 -32.37 7.70
C ALA A 109 -11.27 -31.44 6.49
N PHE A 110 -12.42 -31.48 5.80
CA PHE A 110 -12.72 -30.54 4.72
C PHE A 110 -12.84 -29.10 5.21
N VAL A 111 -13.48 -28.88 6.37
CA VAL A 111 -13.64 -27.53 6.92
C VAL A 111 -12.28 -26.93 7.26
N ILE A 112 -11.38 -27.71 7.89
CA ILE A 112 -10.04 -27.24 8.20
C ILE A 112 -9.19 -27.07 6.94
N PHE A 113 -9.36 -27.94 5.94
CA PHE A 113 -8.72 -27.78 4.65
C PHE A 113 -9.09 -26.44 4.00
N PHE A 114 -10.39 -26.14 3.85
CA PHE A 114 -10.84 -24.90 3.23
C PHE A 114 -10.49 -23.66 4.06
N LEU A 115 -10.61 -23.74 5.38
CA LEU A 115 -10.29 -22.64 6.28
C LEU A 115 -8.78 -22.37 6.34
N GLY A 116 -7.97 -23.42 6.35
CA GLY A 116 -6.51 -23.34 6.24
C GLY A 116 -6.05 -22.83 4.87
N PHE A 117 -6.72 -23.24 3.80
CA PHE A 117 -6.49 -22.72 2.46
C PHE A 117 -6.84 -21.23 2.36
N PHE A 118 -7.97 -20.80 2.94
CA PHE A 118 -8.31 -19.38 2.99
C PHE A 118 -7.29 -18.58 3.83
N ALA A 119 -6.88 -19.09 4.99
CA ALA A 119 -5.82 -18.50 5.80
C ALA A 119 -4.47 -18.44 5.06
N MET A 120 -4.19 -19.39 4.17
CA MET A 120 -3.00 -19.33 3.31
C MET A 120 -3.09 -18.18 2.31
N LEU A 121 -4.26 -18.01 1.66
CA LEU A 121 -4.48 -16.92 0.71
C LEU A 121 -4.32 -15.53 1.37
N THR A 122 -4.75 -15.38 2.63
CA THR A 122 -4.62 -14.09 3.33
C THR A 122 -3.17 -13.66 3.57
N ASN A 123 -2.19 -14.59 3.58
CA ASN A 123 -0.77 -14.21 3.66
C ASN A 123 -0.33 -13.33 2.48
N PHE A 124 -0.87 -13.58 1.28
CA PHE A 124 -0.52 -12.84 0.07
C PHE A 124 -1.08 -11.41 0.03
N PHE A 125 -1.94 -11.04 0.98
CA PHE A 125 -2.35 -9.64 1.18
C PHE A 125 -1.26 -8.77 1.80
N TYR A 126 -0.29 -9.37 2.49
CA TYR A 126 0.77 -8.65 3.20
C TYR A 126 2.15 -8.85 2.57
N SER A 127 2.45 -10.03 2.04
CA SER A 127 3.78 -10.32 1.48
C SER A 127 3.74 -11.26 0.28
N GLN A 128 4.35 -10.83 -0.83
CA GLN A 128 4.53 -11.59 -2.07
C GLN A 128 5.97 -12.10 -2.24
N SER A 129 6.74 -12.16 -1.15
CA SER A 129 8.13 -12.61 -1.18
C SER A 129 8.28 -14.08 -1.62
N LEU A 130 9.47 -14.44 -2.10
CA LEU A 130 9.77 -15.84 -2.45
C LEU A 130 9.70 -16.77 -1.22
N MET A 131 10.08 -16.27 -0.04
CA MET A 131 10.04 -17.03 1.22
C MET A 131 8.60 -17.34 1.65
N THR A 132 7.69 -16.38 1.54
CA THR A 132 6.27 -16.62 1.81
C THR A 132 5.68 -17.59 0.80
N ALA A 133 6.00 -17.47 -0.48
CA ALA A 133 5.57 -18.43 -1.50
C ALA A 133 6.02 -19.87 -1.19
N LEU A 134 7.28 -20.07 -0.80
CA LEU A 134 7.81 -21.38 -0.40
C LEU A 134 7.09 -21.93 0.84
N ALA A 135 6.88 -21.10 1.87
CA ALA A 135 6.16 -21.49 3.07
C ALA A 135 4.70 -21.90 2.75
N MET A 136 4.01 -21.14 1.89
CA MET A 136 2.64 -21.45 1.47
C MET A 136 2.57 -22.72 0.62
N LEU A 137 3.57 -22.98 -0.23
CA LEU A 137 3.66 -24.23 -0.99
C LEU A 137 3.80 -25.45 -0.05
N LEU A 138 4.69 -25.35 0.96
CA LEU A 138 4.85 -26.40 1.97
C LEU A 138 3.57 -26.61 2.78
N ALA A 139 2.90 -25.53 3.17
CA ALA A 139 1.62 -25.59 3.86
C ALA A 139 0.51 -26.21 3.00
N LEU A 140 0.47 -25.92 1.69
CA LEU A 140 -0.50 -26.52 0.75
C LEU A 140 -0.29 -28.02 0.62
N LEU A 141 0.95 -28.46 0.42
CA LEU A 141 1.30 -29.87 0.40
C LEU A 141 0.95 -30.54 1.73
N GLY A 142 1.17 -29.85 2.86
CA GLY A 142 0.77 -30.30 4.20
C GLY A 142 -0.75 -30.48 4.35
N LEU A 143 -1.55 -29.51 3.93
CA LEU A 143 -3.01 -29.56 3.97
C LEU A 143 -3.56 -30.66 3.05
N LEU A 144 -3.04 -30.80 1.84
CA LEU A 144 -3.41 -31.88 0.90
C LEU A 144 -3.05 -33.25 1.49
N THR A 145 -1.87 -33.38 2.11
CA THR A 145 -1.44 -34.61 2.79
C THR A 145 -2.40 -34.96 3.92
N ALA A 146 -2.80 -34.00 4.74
CA ALA A 146 -3.77 -34.20 5.81
C ALA A 146 -5.14 -34.63 5.27
N LEU A 147 -5.61 -34.02 4.18
CA LEU A 147 -6.89 -34.33 3.55
C LEU A 147 -6.91 -35.74 2.93
N VAL A 148 -5.84 -36.12 2.22
CA VAL A 148 -5.67 -37.47 1.65
C VAL A 148 -5.62 -38.51 2.77
N ASN A 149 -4.84 -38.25 3.81
CA ASN A 149 -4.70 -39.16 4.94
C ASN A 149 -6.03 -39.37 5.70
N ALA A 150 -6.88 -38.35 5.79
CA ALA A 150 -8.22 -38.45 6.38
C ALA A 150 -9.18 -39.35 5.58
N HIS A 151 -8.94 -39.54 4.28
CA HIS A 151 -9.79 -40.34 3.40
C HIS A 151 -9.29 -41.77 3.17
N MET A 152 -8.05 -42.09 3.50
CA MET A 152 -7.51 -43.44 3.36
C MET A 152 -8.26 -44.47 4.25
N PRO A 153 -8.42 -45.74 3.80
CA PRO A 153 -9.06 -46.80 4.57
C PRO A 153 -8.40 -47.09 5.93
N VAL A 154 -9.12 -47.83 6.79
CA VAL A 154 -8.69 -48.16 8.16
C VAL A 154 -7.40 -49.00 8.10
N GLY A 155 -6.31 -48.49 8.71
CA GLY A 155 -4.96 -49.08 8.69
C GLY A 155 -3.91 -48.12 9.25
N ARG A 156 -2.62 -48.48 9.22
CA ARG A 156 -1.48 -47.58 9.52
C ARG A 156 -0.70 -47.19 8.26
N PRO A 157 -1.33 -46.59 7.22
CA PRO A 157 -0.53 -46.08 6.12
C PRO A 157 0.46 -45.03 6.66
N PRO A 158 1.75 -45.10 6.28
CA PRO A 158 2.72 -44.08 6.65
C PRO A 158 2.32 -42.73 6.03
N LEU A 159 2.48 -41.62 6.77
CA LEU A 159 2.20 -40.26 6.30
C LEU A 159 2.89 -39.95 4.96
N MET A 160 4.04 -40.59 4.71
CA MET A 160 4.78 -40.50 3.45
C MET A 160 3.98 -40.95 2.22
N GLN A 161 3.11 -41.96 2.36
CA GLN A 161 2.25 -42.41 1.25
C GLN A 161 1.21 -41.34 0.92
N ALA A 162 0.55 -40.78 1.94
CA ALA A 162 -0.40 -39.67 1.74
C ALA A 162 0.28 -38.44 1.14
N ALA A 163 1.50 -38.11 1.57
CA ALA A 163 2.28 -37.01 1.04
C ALA A 163 2.69 -37.22 -0.42
N ARG A 164 3.09 -38.45 -0.78
CA ARG A 164 3.42 -38.82 -2.16
C ARG A 164 2.19 -38.69 -3.07
N THR A 165 1.03 -39.17 -2.63
CA THR A 165 -0.22 -39.02 -3.38
C THR A 165 -0.60 -37.55 -3.54
N ALA A 166 -0.55 -36.77 -2.46
CA ALA A 166 -0.83 -35.33 -2.50
C ALA A 166 0.13 -34.57 -3.45
N GLY A 167 1.42 -34.87 -3.39
CA GLY A 167 2.43 -34.28 -4.28
C GLY A 167 2.20 -34.62 -5.74
N TRP A 168 1.89 -35.88 -6.05
CA TRP A 168 1.54 -36.28 -7.42
C TRP A 168 0.28 -35.60 -7.93
N MET A 169 -0.77 -35.49 -7.11
CA MET A 169 -1.99 -34.77 -7.49
C MET A 169 -1.72 -33.28 -7.74
N ALA A 170 -0.91 -32.65 -6.90
CA ALA A 170 -0.50 -31.26 -7.09
C ALA A 170 0.31 -31.07 -8.39
N LEU A 171 1.22 -32.00 -8.70
CA LEU A 171 2.02 -31.97 -9.93
C LEU A 171 1.15 -32.16 -11.18
N LEU A 172 0.18 -33.08 -11.13
CA LEU A 172 -0.78 -33.29 -12.22
C LEU A 172 -1.71 -32.08 -12.42
N GLY A 173 -1.99 -31.31 -11.37
CA GLY A 173 -2.75 -30.07 -11.44
C GLY A 173 -1.94 -28.86 -11.95
N ALA A 174 -0.61 -28.93 -11.92
CA ALA A 174 0.25 -27.80 -12.29
C ALA A 174 0.10 -27.33 -13.76
N PRO A 175 -0.08 -28.21 -14.77
CA PRO A 175 -0.34 -27.77 -16.14
C PRO A 175 -1.65 -26.97 -16.27
N ILE A 176 -2.71 -27.39 -15.58
CA ILE A 176 -4.00 -26.69 -15.58
C ILE A 176 -3.83 -25.32 -14.91
N MET A 177 -3.11 -25.27 -13.78
CA MET A 177 -2.77 -24.03 -13.10
C MET A 177 -1.96 -23.09 -14.00
N LEU A 178 -1.00 -23.60 -14.78
CA LEU A 178 -0.22 -22.81 -15.74
C LEU A 178 -1.09 -22.23 -16.85
N VAL A 179 -1.99 -23.04 -17.42
CA VAL A 179 -2.94 -22.58 -18.45
C VAL A 179 -3.85 -21.49 -17.90
N LEU A 180 -4.42 -21.67 -16.70
CA LEU A 180 -5.22 -20.65 -16.03
C LEU A 180 -4.37 -19.40 -15.72
N PHE A 181 -3.13 -19.55 -15.29
CA PHE A 181 -2.25 -18.41 -15.01
C PHE A 181 -1.94 -17.58 -16.26
N LEU A 182 -1.75 -18.23 -17.42
CA LEU A 182 -1.45 -17.57 -18.70
C LEU A 182 -2.68 -16.96 -19.36
N LEU A 183 -3.84 -17.61 -19.26
CA LEU A 183 -5.05 -17.22 -19.99
C LEU A 183 -6.04 -16.41 -19.16
N PHE A 184 -6.02 -16.52 -17.82
CA PHE A 184 -7.01 -15.86 -16.98
C PHE A 184 -6.62 -14.40 -16.71
N PRO A 185 -7.53 -13.43 -16.97
CA PRO A 185 -7.23 -12.02 -16.76
C PRO A 185 -7.06 -11.74 -15.27
N ARG A 186 -6.02 -10.97 -14.93
CA ARG A 186 -5.75 -10.54 -13.54
C ARG A 186 -6.75 -9.46 -13.15
N LEU A 187 -7.93 -9.87 -12.71
CA LEU A 187 -8.97 -8.96 -12.22
C LEU A 187 -8.56 -8.36 -10.86
N ALA A 188 -8.93 -7.09 -10.65
CA ALA A 188 -8.75 -6.45 -9.36
C ALA A 188 -9.61 -7.13 -8.28
N PRO A 189 -9.22 -7.05 -6.99
CA PRO A 189 -9.98 -7.68 -5.91
C PRO A 189 -11.42 -7.16 -5.86
N LEU A 190 -12.40 -8.05 -5.98
CA LEU A 190 -13.84 -7.71 -5.93
C LEU A 190 -14.33 -7.32 -4.52
N TRP A 191 -13.46 -7.45 -3.51
CA TRP A 191 -13.77 -7.32 -2.08
C TRP A 191 -13.11 -6.09 -1.42
N GLY A 192 -12.44 -5.23 -2.20
CA GLY A 192 -11.80 -4.03 -1.69
C GLY A 192 -12.79 -2.87 -1.56
N THR A 193 -12.76 -2.16 -0.44
CA THR A 193 -13.35 -0.81 -0.37
C THR A 193 -12.55 0.13 -1.28
N PRO A 194 -13.16 1.12 -1.97
CA PRO A 194 -12.51 1.98 -2.97
C PRO A 194 -11.20 2.66 -2.49
N THR A 195 -11.02 2.80 -1.19
CA THR A 195 -9.83 3.35 -0.53
C THR A 195 -8.59 2.45 -0.56
N ASP A 196 -8.72 1.12 -0.63
CA ASP A 196 -7.57 0.19 -0.59
C ASP A 196 -6.86 0.03 -1.95
N ALA A 197 -7.53 0.39 -3.05
CA ALA A 197 -6.93 0.38 -4.38
C ALA A 197 -5.90 1.52 -4.59
N MET A 198 -5.83 2.47 -3.65
CA MET A 198 -5.00 3.69 -3.77
C MET A 198 -3.74 3.69 -2.88
N THR A 199 -3.56 2.71 -2.00
CA THR A 199 -2.47 2.70 -1.00
C THR A 199 -1.25 1.85 -1.38
N GLY A 200 -1.27 1.17 -2.54
CA GLY A 200 -0.30 0.11 -2.85
C GLY A 200 0.66 0.31 -4.04
N ARG A 201 0.68 1.48 -4.68
CA ARG A 201 1.70 1.79 -5.70
C ARG A 201 2.26 3.19 -5.45
N SER A 202 3.58 3.26 -5.28
CA SER A 202 4.35 4.50 -5.26
C SER A 202 4.10 5.28 -6.54
N GLY A 203 3.55 6.48 -6.39
CA GLY A 203 3.29 7.38 -7.49
C GLY A 203 2.94 8.73 -6.94
N LEU A 204 3.17 9.77 -7.74
CA LEU A 204 2.71 11.12 -7.41
C LEU A 204 1.20 11.06 -7.15
N SER A 205 0.74 11.58 -6.01
CA SER A 205 -0.66 11.60 -5.62
C SER A 205 -1.27 12.99 -5.83
N ALA A 206 -2.60 13.05 -5.95
CA ALA A 206 -3.34 14.31 -5.99
C ALA A 206 -3.46 14.97 -4.60
N SER A 207 -2.80 14.42 -3.59
CA SER A 207 -2.74 14.96 -2.24
C SER A 207 -1.38 14.70 -1.59
N MET A 208 -0.99 15.53 -0.62
CA MET A 208 0.31 15.46 0.05
C MET A 208 0.20 15.92 1.50
N LYS A 209 0.85 15.18 2.40
CA LYS A 209 1.08 15.58 3.78
C LYS A 209 2.57 15.69 4.03
N VAL A 210 2.98 16.64 4.87
CA VAL A 210 4.37 16.71 5.34
C VAL A 210 4.72 15.36 6.01
N GLY A 211 5.82 14.76 5.59
CA GLY A 211 6.25 13.41 6.00
C GLY A 211 5.68 12.24 5.18
N SER A 212 4.70 12.43 4.29
CA SER A 212 4.19 11.34 3.44
C SER A 212 5.01 11.13 2.15
N ILE A 213 5.65 12.18 1.62
CA ILE A 213 6.51 12.11 0.41
C ILE A 213 7.79 11.30 0.67
N ALA A 214 8.29 11.32 1.91
CA ALA A 214 9.44 10.52 2.34
C ALA A 214 9.36 9.05 1.90
N ARG A 215 8.16 8.44 1.97
CA ARG A 215 7.93 7.06 1.52
C ARG A 215 8.02 6.87 0.01
N LEU A 216 7.73 7.90 -0.79
CA LEU A 216 7.90 7.86 -2.24
C LEU A 216 9.38 7.90 -2.63
N ALA A 217 10.19 8.68 -1.90
CA ALA A 217 11.63 8.79 -2.14
C ALA A 217 12.40 7.50 -1.79
N LEU A 218 11.81 6.62 -0.99
CA LEU A 218 12.36 5.30 -0.64
C LEU A 218 11.97 4.20 -1.63
N ASP A 219 11.18 4.52 -2.67
CA ASP A 219 10.83 3.57 -3.72
C ASP A 219 11.75 3.71 -4.94
N ASP A 220 12.52 2.66 -5.22
CA ASP A 220 13.45 2.59 -6.37
C ASP A 220 12.74 2.26 -7.70
N GLY A 221 11.40 2.26 -7.72
CA GLY A 221 10.57 2.08 -8.89
C GLY A 221 10.81 3.17 -9.94
N ILE A 222 10.91 2.75 -11.21
CA ILE A 222 11.08 3.69 -12.32
C ILE A 222 9.77 4.46 -12.51
N ALA A 223 9.79 5.79 -12.40
CA ALA A 223 8.62 6.62 -12.73
C ALA A 223 8.55 6.92 -14.24
N ALA A 224 9.69 7.30 -14.82
CA ALA A 224 9.82 7.59 -16.24
C ALA A 224 11.27 7.46 -16.71
N ARG A 225 11.45 7.19 -18.01
CA ARG A 225 12.72 7.29 -18.72
C ARG A 225 12.63 8.43 -19.72
N VAL A 226 13.62 9.32 -19.74
CA VAL A 226 13.62 10.51 -20.59
C VAL A 226 14.80 10.46 -21.54
N ARG A 227 14.55 10.70 -22.83
CA ARG A 227 15.57 10.80 -23.87
C ARG A 227 15.49 12.18 -24.51
N PHE A 228 16.54 12.98 -24.34
CA PHE A 228 16.66 14.29 -24.97
C PHE A 228 17.13 14.17 -26.42
N GLU A 229 16.59 15.01 -27.29
CA GLU A 229 17.12 15.21 -28.63
C GLU A 229 18.23 16.26 -28.55
N GLY A 230 19.46 15.81 -28.27
CA GLY A 230 20.63 16.66 -28.07
C GLY A 230 21.31 16.43 -26.72
N PRO A 231 22.15 17.38 -26.26
CA PRO A 231 22.82 17.26 -24.97
C PRO A 231 21.80 17.26 -23.83
N THR A 232 22.10 16.51 -22.77
CA THR A 232 21.27 16.50 -21.56
C THR A 232 21.45 17.83 -20.81
N PRO A 233 20.36 18.53 -20.45
CA PRO A 233 20.43 19.75 -19.65
C PRO A 233 21.09 19.52 -18.28
N PRO A 234 21.63 20.57 -17.64
CA PRO A 234 22.14 20.47 -16.27
C PRO A 234 21.03 20.05 -15.30
N GLN A 235 21.38 19.31 -14.25
CA GLN A 235 20.44 18.77 -13.27
C GLN A 235 19.48 19.82 -12.68
N SER A 236 19.96 21.05 -12.48
CA SER A 236 19.16 22.18 -11.95
C SER A 236 18.00 22.60 -12.86
N GLU A 237 18.06 22.27 -14.15
CA GLU A 237 17.00 22.55 -15.11
C GLU A 237 16.02 21.37 -15.25
N LEU A 238 16.35 20.19 -14.72
CA LEU A 238 15.56 18.95 -14.85
C LEU A 238 14.37 18.87 -13.88
N TYR A 239 13.52 19.89 -13.86
CA TYR A 239 12.29 19.90 -13.06
C TYR A 239 11.10 19.35 -13.85
N PHE A 240 10.78 18.08 -13.64
CA PHE A 240 9.59 17.44 -14.21
C PHE A 240 8.36 17.75 -13.38
N ARG A 241 7.48 18.61 -13.92
CA ARG A 241 6.25 19.03 -13.24
C ARG A 241 5.28 17.85 -13.14
N GLY A 242 4.86 17.56 -11.91
CA GLY A 242 3.81 16.61 -11.58
C GLY A 242 2.49 17.30 -11.22
N PRO A 243 1.68 16.72 -10.29
CA PRO A 243 0.48 17.37 -9.78
C PRO A 243 0.80 18.67 -9.02
N VAL A 244 0.09 19.76 -9.33
CA VAL A 244 0.14 21.01 -8.56
C VAL A 244 -0.95 20.96 -7.49
N LEU A 245 -0.54 21.13 -6.22
CA LEU A 245 -1.41 21.03 -5.06
C LEU A 245 -1.66 22.43 -4.50
N THR A 246 -2.82 22.99 -4.79
CA THR A 246 -3.13 24.39 -4.45
C THR A 246 -3.98 24.52 -3.19
N ARG A 247 -4.84 23.54 -2.88
CA ARG A 247 -5.76 23.62 -1.75
C ARG A 247 -5.10 23.06 -0.49
N PHE A 248 -4.94 23.90 0.51
CA PHE A 248 -4.49 23.49 1.83
C PHE A 248 -5.67 23.45 2.82
N ASP A 249 -5.85 22.33 3.51
CA ASP A 249 -6.92 22.16 4.52
C ASP A 249 -6.44 22.36 5.97
N GLY A 250 -5.19 22.79 6.14
CA GLY A 250 -4.55 22.97 7.45
C GLY A 250 -3.51 21.88 7.74
N ARG A 251 -3.63 20.72 7.06
CA ARG A 251 -2.73 19.59 7.23
C ARG A 251 -2.29 18.96 5.90
N GLU A 252 -3.19 18.85 4.94
CA GLU A 252 -3.01 18.22 3.63
C GLU A 252 -3.12 19.25 2.50
N TRP A 253 -2.21 19.13 1.55
CA TRP A 253 -2.27 19.82 0.27
C TRP A 253 -2.96 18.93 -0.75
N ASN A 254 -3.92 19.48 -1.50
CA ASN A 254 -4.72 18.76 -2.47
C ASN A 254 -4.71 19.48 -3.82
N ALA A 255 -4.70 18.71 -4.90
CA ALA A 255 -4.90 19.21 -6.25
C ALA A 255 -6.31 19.81 -6.36
N LEU A 256 -6.44 20.85 -7.18
CA LEU A 256 -7.76 21.39 -7.49
C LEU A 256 -8.44 20.54 -8.56
N GLU A 257 -9.72 20.27 -8.33
CA GLU A 257 -10.58 19.68 -9.34
C GLU A 257 -10.58 20.54 -10.62
N PRO A 258 -10.69 19.94 -11.82
CA PRO A 258 -10.69 20.69 -13.09
C PRO A 258 -11.68 21.86 -13.12
N TRP A 259 -12.86 21.70 -12.54
CA TRP A 259 -13.90 22.73 -12.46
C TRP A 259 -13.59 23.84 -11.44
N ALA A 260 -12.74 23.57 -10.45
CA ALA A 260 -12.37 24.50 -9.40
C ALA A 260 -11.08 25.30 -9.73
N ARG A 261 -10.35 24.92 -10.79
CA ARG A 261 -9.11 25.58 -11.22
C ARG A 261 -9.30 26.99 -11.80
N GLY A 262 -10.54 27.42 -11.96
CA GLY A 262 -10.88 28.75 -12.49
C GLY A 262 -10.42 28.95 -13.94
N SER A 263 -10.78 30.08 -14.52
CA SER A 263 -10.43 30.46 -15.89
C SER A 263 -9.18 31.35 -15.95
N VAL A 264 -8.25 31.23 -14.99
CA VAL A 264 -7.03 32.04 -15.03
C VAL A 264 -6.17 31.52 -16.18
N PRO A 265 -5.89 32.31 -17.22
CA PRO A 265 -5.03 31.85 -18.30
C PRO A 265 -3.61 31.65 -17.77
N ALA A 266 -2.97 30.53 -18.14
CA ALA A 266 -1.57 30.25 -17.82
C ALA A 266 -0.64 31.40 -18.26
N ASN A 267 -1.01 32.12 -19.32
CA ASN A 267 -0.29 33.26 -19.90
C ASN A 267 1.23 32.99 -20.00
N LEU A 268 1.55 31.80 -20.49
CA LEU A 268 2.91 31.31 -20.61
C LEU A 268 3.63 32.07 -21.72
N ARG A 269 4.76 32.67 -21.36
CA ARG A 269 5.67 33.41 -22.24
C ARG A 269 7.02 32.71 -22.16
N VAL A 270 7.47 32.17 -23.27
CA VAL A 270 8.70 31.36 -23.33
C VAL A 270 9.81 32.11 -24.06
N GLU A 271 11.06 31.88 -23.66
CA GLU A 271 12.24 32.51 -24.22
C GLU A 271 13.35 31.48 -24.46
N GLY A 272 14.13 31.65 -25.54
CA GLY A 272 15.24 30.76 -25.89
C GLY A 272 14.86 29.52 -26.69
N THR A 273 15.81 28.60 -26.80
CA THR A 273 15.69 27.37 -27.61
C THR A 273 14.90 26.30 -26.84
N PRO A 274 13.91 25.64 -27.47
CA PRO A 274 13.19 24.54 -26.84
C PRO A 274 14.07 23.30 -26.67
N LEU A 275 13.87 22.60 -25.57
CA LEU A 275 14.37 21.27 -25.31
C LEU A 275 13.34 20.24 -25.80
N ARG A 276 13.73 19.48 -26.81
CA ARG A 276 12.93 18.37 -27.33
C ARG A 276 13.32 17.08 -26.64
N TYR A 277 12.33 16.32 -26.20
CA TYR A 277 12.58 15.06 -25.53
C TYR A 277 11.41 14.10 -25.68
N GLN A 278 11.73 12.83 -25.52
CA GLN A 278 10.79 11.73 -25.46
C GLN A 278 10.75 11.18 -24.05
N VAL A 279 9.56 11.01 -23.50
CA VAL A 279 9.33 10.38 -22.20
C VAL A 279 8.69 9.02 -22.42
N THR A 280 9.20 8.01 -21.73
CA THR A 280 8.55 6.71 -21.55
C THR A 280 8.17 6.60 -20.08
N MET A 281 6.90 6.84 -19.78
CA MET A 281 6.33 6.88 -18.44
C MET A 281 5.72 5.53 -18.06
N GLU A 282 6.01 5.06 -16.85
CA GLU A 282 5.41 3.84 -16.30
C GLU A 282 3.94 4.07 -15.92
N VAL A 283 3.23 2.96 -15.64
CA VAL A 283 1.79 2.97 -15.32
C VAL A 283 1.51 3.78 -14.05
N SER A 284 0.74 4.86 -14.18
CA SER A 284 0.41 5.74 -13.04
C SER A 284 -1.05 5.60 -12.57
N ASN A 285 -1.95 5.02 -13.38
CA ASN A 285 -3.41 5.03 -13.18
C ASN A 285 -3.98 6.44 -12.96
N LYS A 286 -3.28 7.47 -13.45
CA LYS A 286 -3.64 8.88 -13.33
C LYS A 286 -3.59 9.56 -14.70
N PRO A 287 -4.37 10.64 -14.91
CA PRO A 287 -4.50 11.27 -16.21
C PRO A 287 -3.50 12.42 -16.43
N TRP A 288 -2.45 12.59 -15.62
CA TRP A 288 -1.43 13.63 -15.84
C TRP A 288 -0.17 13.08 -16.51
N LEU A 289 0.46 13.93 -17.32
CA LEU A 289 1.75 13.67 -17.94
C LEU A 289 2.87 14.33 -17.13
N LEU A 290 4.04 13.71 -17.12
CA LEU A 290 5.26 14.30 -16.55
C LEU A 290 6.00 15.07 -17.64
N THR A 291 6.05 16.38 -17.53
CA THR A 291 6.73 17.23 -18.52
C THR A 291 7.75 18.11 -17.83
N LEU A 292 8.88 18.35 -18.50
CA LEU A 292 9.84 19.35 -18.08
C LEU A 292 9.18 20.74 -18.16
N ASP A 293 9.33 21.57 -17.14
CA ASP A 293 8.79 22.93 -17.23
C ASP A 293 9.60 23.81 -18.20
N ALA A 294 8.99 24.64 -19.06
CA ALA A 294 7.56 24.77 -19.34
C ALA A 294 7.23 24.32 -20.78
N VAL A 295 6.25 23.43 -20.93
CA VAL A 295 5.74 22.98 -22.24
C VAL A 295 4.68 23.96 -22.74
N ARG A 296 4.96 24.61 -23.88
CA ARG A 296 4.02 25.55 -24.52
C ARG A 296 2.99 24.84 -25.39
N ASP A 297 3.46 23.94 -26.23
CA ASP A 297 2.66 23.28 -27.26
C ASP A 297 2.28 21.86 -26.80
N ALA A 298 1.12 21.37 -27.22
CA ALA A 298 0.58 20.10 -26.74
C ALA A 298 1.54 18.92 -26.98
N PRO A 299 1.87 18.11 -25.95
CA PRO A 299 2.65 16.90 -26.14
C PRO A 299 1.97 15.95 -27.14
N THR A 300 2.78 15.31 -27.99
CA THR A 300 2.30 14.29 -28.91
C THR A 300 2.20 12.96 -28.17
N VAL A 301 0.97 12.55 -27.86
CA VAL A 301 0.67 11.32 -27.11
C VAL A 301 -0.20 10.40 -27.98
N PRO A 302 0.35 9.32 -28.56
CA PRO A 302 -0.40 8.44 -29.43
C PRO A 302 -1.64 7.85 -28.75
N GLY A 303 -2.82 8.07 -29.36
CA GLY A 303 -4.10 7.52 -28.89
C GLY A 303 -4.76 8.30 -27.76
N TYR A 304 -4.19 9.40 -27.27
CA TYR A 304 -4.76 10.24 -26.23
C TYR A 304 -4.99 11.66 -26.72
N GLU A 305 -6.04 12.30 -26.22
CA GLU A 305 -6.22 13.73 -26.35
C GLU A 305 -5.58 14.42 -25.16
N THR A 306 -4.84 15.51 -25.39
CA THR A 306 -4.10 16.22 -24.37
C THR A 306 -4.74 17.56 -24.04
N PHE A 307 -4.70 17.92 -22.76
CA PHE A 307 -5.27 19.18 -22.24
C PHE A 307 -4.28 19.82 -21.29
N SER A 308 -4.13 21.14 -21.39
CA SER A 308 -3.31 21.90 -20.44
C SER A 308 -4.17 22.47 -19.31
N SER A 309 -3.51 22.77 -18.20
CA SER A 309 -4.10 23.52 -17.09
C SER A 309 -3.42 24.88 -16.92
N PRO A 310 -4.09 25.84 -16.26
CA PRO A 310 -3.49 27.10 -15.82
C PRO A 310 -2.17 26.95 -15.08
N ASP A 311 -2.01 25.86 -14.34
CA ASP A 311 -0.84 25.52 -13.54
C ASP A 311 0.27 24.84 -14.36
N LEU A 312 0.32 25.06 -15.68
CA LEU A 312 1.29 24.49 -16.64
C LEU A 312 1.39 22.96 -16.66
N GLN A 313 0.38 22.26 -16.13
CA GLN A 313 0.35 20.80 -16.18
C GLN A 313 -0.35 20.32 -17.44
N TRP A 314 0.06 19.16 -17.94
CA TRP A 314 -0.58 18.47 -19.05
C TRP A 314 -1.32 17.21 -18.59
N PHE A 315 -2.51 17.02 -19.14
CA PHE A 315 -3.40 15.90 -18.86
C PHE A 315 -3.76 15.16 -20.15
N VAL A 316 -4.22 13.93 -20.00
CA VAL A 316 -4.84 13.12 -21.04
C VAL A 316 -6.31 12.82 -20.70
N ASN A 317 -7.14 12.55 -21.71
CA ASN A 317 -8.58 12.31 -21.53
C ASN A 317 -8.95 11.04 -20.71
N ARG A 318 -7.99 10.16 -20.40
CA ARG A 318 -8.23 8.96 -19.60
C ARG A 318 -6.97 8.52 -18.83
N PRO A 319 -7.12 7.74 -17.73
CA PRO A 319 -5.98 7.28 -16.94
C PRO A 319 -4.95 6.47 -17.74
N ILE A 320 -3.68 6.59 -17.36
CA ILE A 320 -2.56 5.91 -18.00
C ILE A 320 -2.35 4.56 -17.34
N ASN A 321 -2.90 3.52 -17.96
CA ASN A 321 -2.94 2.14 -17.44
C ASN A 321 -1.84 1.24 -18.02
N ASP A 322 -1.16 1.69 -19.07
CA ASP A 322 -0.08 0.98 -19.77
C ASP A 322 1.14 1.90 -19.90
N LEU A 323 2.31 1.31 -20.22
CA LEU A 323 3.53 2.05 -20.51
C LEU A 323 3.27 3.09 -21.63
N LEU A 324 3.44 4.37 -21.33
CA LEU A 324 3.11 5.45 -22.24
C LEU A 324 4.37 6.13 -22.76
N ARG A 325 4.49 6.25 -24.09
CA ARG A 325 5.55 7.02 -24.74
C ARG A 325 4.98 8.26 -25.41
N TYR A 326 5.57 9.41 -25.12
CA TYR A 326 5.18 10.69 -25.71
C TYR A 326 6.38 11.60 -25.94
N THR A 327 6.21 12.60 -26.80
CA THR A 327 7.21 13.64 -27.07
C THR A 327 6.68 14.99 -26.64
N ALA A 328 7.56 15.81 -26.06
CA ALA A 328 7.22 17.16 -25.64
C ALA A 328 8.39 18.12 -25.93
N GLU A 329 8.06 19.41 -26.03
CA GLU A 329 9.01 20.50 -26.17
C GLU A 329 8.86 21.47 -25.00
N SER A 330 9.95 21.68 -24.26
CA SER A 330 9.95 22.53 -23.06
C SER A 330 10.93 23.69 -23.18
N TYR A 331 10.64 24.79 -22.50
CA TYR A 331 11.49 25.96 -22.44
C TYR A 331 11.98 26.19 -21.01
N THR A 332 13.31 26.25 -20.82
CA THR A 332 13.94 26.44 -19.50
C THR A 332 13.84 27.88 -19.00
N ARG A 333 13.68 28.84 -19.91
CA ARG A 333 13.40 30.25 -19.58
C ARG A 333 11.97 30.58 -19.97
N PHE A 334 11.14 30.84 -18.97
CA PHE A 334 9.76 31.19 -19.18
C PHE A 334 9.22 32.09 -18.06
N ARG A 335 8.12 32.75 -18.35
CA ARG A 335 7.30 33.50 -17.40
C ARG A 335 5.86 33.00 -17.53
N SER A 336 5.15 32.86 -16.43
CA SER A 336 3.76 32.39 -16.42
C SER A 336 2.95 33.15 -15.39
N GLY A 337 1.63 33.15 -15.60
CA GLY A 337 0.65 33.73 -14.72
C GLY A 337 0.28 35.17 -15.06
N PRO A 338 -0.78 35.68 -14.42
CA PRO A 338 -1.22 37.06 -14.61
C PRO A 338 -0.23 38.03 -13.95
N VAL A 339 0.03 39.16 -14.63
CA VAL A 339 0.87 40.26 -14.09
C VAL A 339 0.09 41.22 -13.19
N ARG A 340 -1.22 41.05 -13.10
CA ARG A 340 -2.14 41.82 -12.25
C ARG A 340 -2.91 40.85 -11.37
N ARG A 341 -3.36 41.30 -10.19
CA ARG A 341 -4.26 40.50 -9.35
C ARG A 341 -5.54 40.17 -10.11
N THR A 342 -5.89 38.89 -10.13
CA THR A 342 -7.14 38.40 -10.70
C THR A 342 -7.94 37.65 -9.62
N PRO A 343 -9.29 37.65 -9.69
CA PRO A 343 -10.12 36.94 -8.72
C PRO A 343 -9.80 35.44 -8.62
N GLY A 344 -9.37 34.82 -9.72
CA GLY A 344 -9.03 33.38 -9.73
C GLY A 344 -7.80 33.01 -8.89
N LEU A 345 -6.97 33.97 -8.47
CA LEU A 345 -5.86 33.72 -7.54
C LEU A 345 -6.33 33.57 -6.07
N GLN A 346 -7.58 33.92 -5.74
CA GLN A 346 -8.07 33.84 -4.36
C GLN A 346 -7.99 32.43 -3.78
N THR A 347 -8.22 31.40 -4.61
CA THR A 347 -8.08 30.00 -4.19
C THR A 347 -6.68 29.66 -3.71
N ALA A 348 -5.64 30.26 -4.31
CA ALA A 348 -4.25 30.07 -3.91
C ALA A 348 -3.86 30.89 -2.66
N LEU A 349 -4.72 31.81 -2.21
CA LEU A 349 -4.56 32.58 -0.98
C LEU A 349 -5.35 31.99 0.19
N PHE A 350 -6.19 30.98 -0.06
CA PHE A 350 -7.04 30.39 0.97
C PHE A 350 -6.19 29.62 1.99
N MET A 351 -6.41 29.93 3.26
CA MET A 351 -5.90 29.18 4.40
C MET A 351 -7.06 29.00 5.40
N PRO A 352 -7.23 27.80 5.99
CA PRO A 352 -8.26 27.59 6.99
C PRO A 352 -8.08 28.51 8.20
N PRO A 353 -9.14 29.19 8.67
CA PRO A 353 -9.07 30.02 9.86
C PRO A 353 -8.58 29.23 11.07
N GLY A 354 -7.65 29.82 11.84
CA GLY A 354 -7.11 29.21 13.05
C GLY A 354 -6.05 28.12 12.83
N SER A 355 -5.71 27.76 11.59
CA SER A 355 -4.62 26.83 11.29
C SER A 355 -3.27 27.55 11.26
N ASN A 356 -2.22 26.88 11.75
CA ASN A 356 -0.83 27.33 11.70
C ASN A 356 -0.62 28.79 12.20
N PRO A 357 -1.09 29.13 13.41
CA PRO A 357 -1.11 30.51 13.90
C PRO A 357 0.28 31.13 14.03
N ARG A 358 1.33 30.36 14.37
CA ARG A 358 2.70 30.90 14.47
C ARG A 358 3.27 31.21 13.09
N THR A 359 2.96 30.39 12.09
CA THR A 359 3.36 30.62 10.70
C THR A 359 2.66 31.85 10.13
N VAL A 360 1.37 32.05 10.43
CA VAL A 360 0.64 33.27 10.07
C VAL A 360 1.24 34.50 10.75
N ALA A 361 1.56 34.41 12.05
CA ALA A 361 2.22 35.50 12.77
C ALA A 361 3.60 35.83 12.19
N LEU A 362 4.39 34.82 11.81
CA LEU A 362 5.66 34.99 11.13
C LEU A 362 5.49 35.71 9.78
N ALA A 363 4.50 35.34 8.98
CA ALA A 363 4.23 36.02 7.71
C ALA A 363 3.84 37.51 7.91
N ALA A 364 3.09 37.82 8.97
CA ALA A 364 2.77 39.19 9.34
C ALA A 364 4.03 39.96 9.81
N GLN A 365 4.85 39.33 10.65
CA GLN A 365 6.12 39.90 11.13
C GLN A 365 7.07 40.24 9.97
N MET A 366 7.24 39.32 9.02
CA MET A 366 8.10 39.55 7.85
C MET A 366 7.65 40.75 7.01
N ARG A 367 6.33 40.98 6.91
CA ARG A 367 5.80 42.18 6.22
C ARG A 367 6.06 43.46 6.99
N THR A 368 6.08 43.42 8.32
CA THR A 368 6.38 44.59 9.16
C THR A 368 7.88 44.91 9.19
N GLU A 369 8.75 43.90 9.17
CA GLU A 369 10.21 44.07 9.17
C GLU A 369 10.74 44.56 7.82
N LEU A 370 10.01 44.29 6.73
CA LEU A 370 10.36 44.69 5.37
C LEU A 370 9.29 45.63 4.78
N PRO A 371 9.14 46.86 5.33
CA PRO A 371 8.13 47.79 4.86
C PRO A 371 8.41 48.19 3.40
N GLY A 372 7.40 48.07 2.55
CA GLY A 372 7.50 48.40 1.12
C GLY A 372 8.23 47.36 0.26
N ALA A 373 8.64 46.22 0.82
CA ALA A 373 9.23 45.14 0.04
C ALA A 373 8.24 44.57 -0.97
N ASP A 374 8.73 44.31 -2.18
CA ASP A 374 7.97 43.59 -3.19
C ASP A 374 7.89 42.09 -2.87
N THR A 375 7.07 41.36 -3.64
CA THR A 375 6.91 39.92 -3.44
C THR A 375 8.23 39.17 -3.61
N ALA A 376 9.12 39.62 -4.50
CA ALA A 376 10.42 38.97 -4.72
C ALA A 376 11.32 39.09 -3.49
N ALA A 377 11.38 40.27 -2.87
CA ALA A 377 12.12 40.49 -1.63
C ALA A 377 11.57 39.65 -0.47
N LEU A 378 10.24 39.54 -0.33
CA LEU A 378 9.62 38.66 0.67
C LEU A 378 9.98 37.19 0.46
N VAL A 379 9.95 36.70 -0.79
CA VAL A 379 10.37 35.33 -1.13
C VAL A 379 11.85 35.12 -0.80
N GLN A 380 12.72 36.05 -1.16
CA GLN A 380 14.14 35.94 -0.85
C GLN A 380 14.40 35.94 0.66
N ALA A 381 13.66 36.74 1.44
CA ALA A 381 13.76 36.72 2.90
C ALA A 381 13.34 35.36 3.49
N THR A 382 12.25 34.76 2.97
CA THR A 382 11.82 33.40 3.37
C THR A 382 12.89 32.35 3.05
N LEU A 383 13.44 32.38 1.83
CA LEU A 383 14.51 31.48 1.41
C LEU A 383 15.77 31.65 2.25
N GLN A 384 16.14 32.90 2.59
CA GLN A 384 17.28 33.18 3.44
C GLN A 384 17.07 32.62 4.85
N ARG A 385 15.85 32.70 5.39
CA ARG A 385 15.50 32.08 6.67
C ARG A 385 15.61 30.56 6.62
N LEU A 386 15.18 29.91 5.54
CA LEU A 386 15.38 28.46 5.36
C LEU A 386 16.86 28.08 5.29
N ARG A 387 17.70 28.88 4.62
CA ARG A 387 19.15 28.62 4.53
C ARG A 387 19.88 28.78 5.87
N THR A 388 19.44 29.71 6.72
CA THR A 388 20.17 30.11 7.94
C THR A 388 19.52 29.66 9.24
N GLY A 389 18.26 29.22 9.20
CA GLY A 389 17.44 28.95 10.39
C GLY A 389 17.63 27.57 11.03
N GLY A 390 18.61 26.79 10.58
CA GLY A 390 18.92 25.46 11.11
C GLY A 390 18.00 24.35 10.60
N TYR A 391 17.52 24.45 9.35
CA TYR A 391 16.67 23.43 8.74
C TYR A 391 17.50 22.28 8.16
N THR A 392 17.02 21.05 8.33
CA THR A 392 17.69 19.82 7.87
C THR A 392 16.83 19.09 6.85
N TYR A 393 17.45 18.58 5.79
CA TYR A 393 16.77 17.70 4.84
C TYR A 393 16.86 16.24 5.30
N THR A 394 15.74 15.54 5.43
CA THR A 394 15.71 14.13 5.84
C THR A 394 14.60 13.35 5.13
N LEU A 395 14.87 12.08 4.81
CA LEU A 395 13.88 11.17 4.25
C LEU A 395 12.99 10.52 5.32
N GLU A 396 13.21 10.80 6.60
CA GLU A 396 12.43 10.23 7.71
C GLU A 396 12.02 11.30 8.73
N PRO A 397 11.34 12.40 8.35
CA PRO A 397 11.00 13.49 9.26
C PRO A 397 9.84 13.14 10.22
N GLY A 398 9.38 11.88 10.21
CA GLY A 398 8.22 11.42 10.96
C GLY A 398 6.90 12.01 10.45
N VAL A 399 5.86 11.89 11.27
CA VAL A 399 4.51 12.44 10.98
C VAL A 399 4.33 13.73 11.77
N TYR A 400 3.85 14.76 11.08
CA TYR A 400 3.50 16.06 11.65
C TYR A 400 2.08 16.08 12.21
N GLY A 401 1.84 16.94 13.21
CA GLY A 401 0.56 17.15 13.89
C GLY A 401 -0.46 17.91 13.03
N ASN A 402 -1.40 18.59 13.69
CA ASN A 402 -2.46 19.33 13.01
C ASN A 402 -1.98 20.67 12.42
N ASP A 403 -1.07 21.37 13.09
CA ASP A 403 -0.44 22.60 12.59
C ASP A 403 0.91 22.27 11.94
N THR A 404 0.85 21.63 10.78
CA THR A 404 2.02 21.05 10.11
C THR A 404 3.10 22.07 9.76
N ALA A 405 2.72 23.28 9.37
CA ALA A 405 3.66 24.34 9.04
C ALA A 405 4.31 24.91 10.32
N ASP A 406 3.55 25.09 11.40
CA ASP A 406 4.10 25.58 12.66
C ASP A 406 5.16 24.63 13.22
N GLU A 407 4.85 23.34 13.23
CA GLU A 407 5.78 22.34 13.72
C GLU A 407 7.05 22.27 12.83
N PHE A 408 6.94 22.49 11.52
CA PHE A 408 8.11 22.55 10.63
C PHE A 408 8.95 23.81 10.87
N TRP A 409 8.33 25.00 10.90
CA TRP A 409 9.05 26.27 10.98
C TRP A 409 9.70 26.53 12.35
N PHE A 410 9.09 26.02 13.43
CA PHE A 410 9.50 26.39 14.80
C PHE A 410 10.03 25.24 15.62
N ASP A 411 9.48 24.04 15.48
CA ASP A 411 9.74 22.95 16.42
C ASP A 411 10.79 21.96 15.87
N ARG A 412 10.49 21.28 14.75
CA ARG A 412 11.35 20.22 14.21
C ARG A 412 12.43 20.72 13.27
N LYS A 413 12.07 21.62 12.34
CA LYS A 413 12.95 22.11 11.28
C LYS A 413 13.63 21.00 10.47
N GLU A 414 12.95 19.88 10.25
CA GLU A 414 13.46 18.74 9.48
C GLU A 414 12.41 18.27 8.47
N GLY A 415 12.78 18.01 7.20
CA GLY A 415 11.75 17.66 6.20
C GLY A 415 12.26 17.23 4.84
#